data_AF-U5HCZ6-F1
#
_entry.id   AF-U5HCZ6-F1
#
_cell.length_a   1.000
_cell.length_b   1.000
_cell.length_c   1.000
_cell.angle_alpha   90.00
_cell.angle_beta   90.00
_cell.angle_gamma   90.00
#
_symmetry.space_group_name_H-M   'P 1'
#
loop_
_entity.id
_entity.type
_entity.pdbx_description
1 polymer ?
#
loop_
_entity_poly.entity_id
_entity_poly.type
_entity_poly.pdbx_seq_one_letter_code
_entity_poly.pdbx_strand_id
1 'polypeptide(L)'
;MAAAHLFVRELKTVDLDADFVFRTSMGRGDIKVSQVGDVLGIELPADGSVLDQDNVQQIDTERVKQAVSQSTKGVEAHDIVHVVRSERVGWVVDLSPDVDLKNLLVEPKPIEDLTPFMLVMTQPSSQGGVNSRVFCPSMGTIEDQVCGSGHCSVVPYFLGTPSARARLSPEGITQTKANDSGFQVTHLSKRGGKMFVTWEEKKGTCVLSGDTVLVSGGNVFLP
;
A
#
# COMPACT_ATOMS: atom_id res chain seq x y z
N MET A 1 -1.86 -13.25 -1.90
CA MET A 1 -3.17 -13.47 -1.24
C MET A 1 -4.05 -14.46 -2.01
N ALA A 2 -4.47 -14.19 -3.25
CA ALA A 2 -5.38 -15.08 -4.00
C ALA A 2 -4.91 -16.55 -4.08
N ALA A 3 -3.64 -16.79 -4.41
CA ALA A 3 -3.09 -18.14 -4.43
C ALA A 3 -3.13 -18.81 -3.04
N ALA A 4 -2.80 -18.06 -1.98
CA ALA A 4 -2.87 -18.57 -0.60
C ALA A 4 -4.30 -18.99 -0.23
N HIS A 5 -5.28 -18.15 -0.54
CA HIS A 5 -6.70 -18.45 -0.33
C HIS A 5 -7.11 -19.75 -1.05
N LEU A 6 -6.70 -19.92 -2.31
CA LEU A 6 -7.00 -21.12 -3.08
C LEU A 6 -6.46 -22.39 -2.38
N PHE A 7 -5.18 -22.42 -2.02
CA PHE A 7 -4.58 -23.61 -1.40
C PHE A 7 -5.16 -23.94 -0.02
N VAL A 8 -5.47 -22.91 0.77
CA VAL A 8 -5.93 -23.08 2.15
C VAL A 8 -7.44 -23.33 2.24
N ARG A 9 -8.25 -22.49 1.58
CA ARG A 9 -9.70 -22.45 1.79
C ARG A 9 -10.47 -23.30 0.79
N GLU A 10 -10.04 -23.26 -0.48
CA GLU A 10 -10.76 -23.93 -1.57
C GLU A 10 -10.26 -25.37 -1.77
N LEU A 11 -8.95 -25.54 -1.96
CA LEU A 11 -8.33 -26.86 -2.20
C LEU A 11 -8.06 -27.62 -0.90
N LYS A 12 -7.92 -26.89 0.23
CA LYS A 12 -7.61 -27.45 1.56
C LYS A 12 -6.39 -28.39 1.53
N THR A 13 -5.41 -28.06 0.70
CA THR A 13 -4.17 -28.84 0.53
C THR A 13 -3.08 -28.43 1.50
N VAL A 14 -3.28 -27.31 2.21
CA VAL A 14 -2.38 -26.79 3.23
C VAL A 14 -3.18 -26.63 4.52
N ASP A 15 -2.70 -27.25 5.59
CA ASP A 15 -3.22 -27.01 6.93
C ASP A 15 -2.52 -25.78 7.53
N LEU A 16 -3.28 -24.90 8.17
CA LEU A 16 -2.80 -23.63 8.71
C LEU A 16 -2.25 -23.75 10.14
N ASP A 17 -2.13 -24.97 10.67
CA ASP A 17 -1.51 -25.24 11.95
C ASP A 17 -0.04 -24.74 12.03
N ALA A 18 0.58 -24.41 10.89
CA ALA A 18 1.83 -23.67 10.81
C ALA A 18 1.85 -22.69 9.62
N ASP A 19 2.72 -21.68 9.72
CA ASP A 19 3.01 -20.76 8.61
C ASP A 19 3.50 -21.55 7.38
N PHE A 20 3.08 -21.13 6.19
CA PHE A 20 3.57 -21.71 4.95
C PHE A 20 4.18 -20.66 4.02
N VAL A 21 4.97 -21.11 3.06
CA VAL A 21 5.85 -20.24 2.28
C VAL A 21 5.67 -20.49 0.79
N PHE A 22 5.48 -19.41 0.04
CA PHE A 22 5.69 -19.41 -1.40
C PHE A 22 7.14 -19.06 -1.71
N ARG A 23 7.87 -20.00 -2.29
CA ARG A 23 9.17 -19.72 -2.88
C ARG A 23 8.97 -18.94 -4.18
N THR A 24 9.53 -17.75 -4.25
CA THR A 24 9.42 -16.93 -5.46
C THR A 24 10.58 -17.19 -6.41
N SER A 25 10.36 -16.94 -7.70
CA SER A 25 11.42 -17.01 -8.70
C SER A 25 12.35 -15.79 -8.62
N MET A 26 13.54 -15.92 -9.22
CA MET A 26 14.49 -14.81 -9.41
C MET A 26 15.08 -14.20 -8.13
N GLY A 27 15.18 -14.97 -7.03
CA GLY A 27 15.86 -14.51 -5.81
C GLY A 27 15.18 -13.35 -5.09
N ARG A 28 13.87 -13.14 -5.33
CA ARG A 28 13.07 -12.05 -4.73
C ARG A 28 12.64 -12.33 -3.27
N GLY A 29 13.15 -13.41 -2.68
CA GLY A 29 12.84 -13.85 -1.33
C GLY A 29 11.59 -14.73 -1.25
N ASP A 30 11.38 -15.31 -0.08
CA ASP A 30 10.25 -16.18 0.22
C ASP A 30 9.08 -15.34 0.74
N ILE A 31 7.85 -15.63 0.27
CA ILE A 31 6.64 -14.97 0.78
C ILE A 31 6.00 -15.89 1.80
N LYS A 32 6.05 -15.46 3.05
CA LYS A 32 5.42 -16.16 4.17
C LYS A 32 3.94 -15.81 4.24
N VAL A 33 3.12 -16.82 4.52
CA VAL A 33 1.68 -16.71 4.73
C VAL A 33 1.32 -17.29 6.09
N SER A 34 0.47 -16.59 6.82
CA SER A 34 0.02 -16.96 8.16
C SER A 34 -1.46 -16.68 8.35
N GLN A 35 -2.07 -17.29 9.36
CA GLN A 35 -3.42 -16.94 9.80
C GLN A 35 -3.35 -15.70 10.72
N VAL A 36 -4.21 -14.71 10.45
CA VAL A 36 -4.32 -13.48 11.26
C VAL A 36 -5.79 -13.28 11.64
N GLY A 37 -6.15 -13.70 12.85
CA GLY A 37 -7.56 -13.79 13.25
C GLY A 37 -8.30 -14.78 12.35
N ASP A 38 -9.33 -14.33 11.65
CA ASP A 38 -10.13 -15.16 10.72
C ASP A 38 -9.64 -15.09 9.25
N VAL A 39 -8.73 -14.16 8.93
CA VAL A 39 -8.23 -13.95 7.57
C VAL A 39 -6.80 -14.47 7.38
N LEU A 40 -6.35 -14.50 6.12
CA LEU A 40 -4.95 -14.78 5.79
C LEU A 40 -4.13 -13.49 5.81
N GLY A 41 -2.90 -13.58 6.29
CA GLY A 41 -1.86 -12.57 6.21
C GLY A 41 -0.75 -12.98 5.25
N ILE A 42 -0.22 -12.04 4.48
CA ILE A 42 1.03 -12.20 3.73
C ILE A 42 2.09 -11.26 4.30
N GLU A 43 3.29 -11.79 4.49
CA GLU A 43 4.43 -11.01 4.96
C GLU A 43 5.26 -10.52 3.77
N LEU A 44 5.51 -9.23 3.72
CA LEU A 44 6.36 -8.57 2.74
C LEU A 44 7.36 -7.67 3.46
N PRO A 45 8.56 -7.43 2.90
CA PRO A 45 9.49 -6.53 3.57
C PRO A 45 8.94 -5.09 3.54
N ALA A 46 9.05 -4.40 4.66
CA ALA A 46 8.72 -2.99 4.77
C ALA A 46 9.66 -2.17 3.90
N ASP A 47 9.23 -0.98 3.51
CA ASP A 47 10.10 0.01 2.88
C ASP A 47 10.65 0.94 3.95
N GLY A 48 11.93 0.76 4.32
CA GLY A 48 12.59 1.65 5.27
C GLY A 48 12.97 3.00 4.69
N SER A 49 13.06 3.12 3.36
CA SER A 49 13.51 4.36 2.71
C SER A 49 12.56 5.53 2.98
N VAL A 50 11.27 5.27 3.24
CA VAL A 50 10.28 6.32 3.56
C VAL A 50 10.50 7.02 4.91
N LEU A 51 11.43 6.53 5.73
CA LEU A 51 11.78 7.11 7.02
C LEU A 51 12.98 8.05 6.92
N ASP A 52 13.71 8.00 5.81
CA ASP A 52 14.87 8.86 5.55
C ASP A 52 14.40 10.20 5.00
N GLN A 53 14.37 11.23 5.84
CA GLN A 53 13.93 12.57 5.44
C GLN A 53 14.92 13.28 4.50
N ASP A 54 16.18 12.81 4.45
CA ASP A 54 17.22 13.40 3.61
C ASP A 54 17.23 12.79 2.20
N ASN A 55 16.41 11.77 1.93
CA ASN A 55 16.35 11.11 0.62
C ASN A 55 15.48 11.82 -0.42
N VAL A 56 14.86 12.94 -0.07
CA VAL A 56 14.12 13.82 -0.99
C VAL A 56 14.74 15.21 -0.99
N GLN A 57 15.18 15.68 -2.15
CA GLN A 57 15.62 17.06 -2.30
C GLN A 57 14.42 17.99 -2.49
N GLN A 58 14.54 19.26 -2.06
CA GLN A 58 13.46 20.26 -2.25
C GLN A 58 13.01 20.35 -3.72
N ILE A 59 13.95 20.26 -4.67
CA ILE A 59 13.65 20.31 -6.10
C ILE A 59 12.78 19.13 -6.55
N ASP A 60 12.97 17.95 -5.96
CA ASP A 60 12.13 16.79 -6.23
C ASP A 60 10.73 16.97 -5.63
N THR A 61 10.65 17.49 -4.40
CA THR A 61 9.37 17.81 -3.76
C THR A 61 8.55 18.77 -4.62
N GLU A 62 9.13 19.87 -5.10
CA GLU A 62 8.42 20.83 -5.95
C GLU A 62 8.01 20.21 -7.29
N ARG A 63 8.89 19.43 -7.92
CA ARG A 63 8.58 18.71 -9.16
C ARG A 63 7.40 17.76 -8.98
N VAL A 64 7.37 16.98 -7.90
CA VAL A 64 6.28 16.04 -7.61
C VAL A 64 4.99 16.81 -7.32
N LYS A 65 5.05 17.87 -6.50
CA LYS A 65 3.88 18.71 -6.20
C LYS A 65 3.27 19.31 -7.47
N GLN A 66 4.11 19.85 -8.35
CA GLN A 66 3.68 20.42 -9.61
C GLN A 66 3.01 19.38 -10.51
N ALA A 67 3.65 18.22 -10.67
CA ALA A 67 3.12 17.14 -11.50
C ALA A 67 1.78 16.60 -10.98
N VAL A 68 1.65 16.41 -9.66
CA VAL A 68 0.39 15.99 -9.04
C VAL A 68 -0.68 17.04 -9.28
N SER A 69 -0.41 18.32 -8.98
CA SER A 69 -1.38 19.41 -9.18
C SER A 69 -1.84 19.53 -10.64
N GLN A 70 -0.93 19.32 -11.61
CA GLN A 70 -1.28 19.30 -13.04
C GLN A 70 -2.08 18.06 -13.45
N SER A 71 -1.84 16.92 -12.79
CA SER A 71 -2.51 15.64 -13.06
C SER A 71 -3.91 15.59 -12.46
N THR A 72 -4.16 16.29 -11.36
CA THR A 72 -5.40 16.18 -10.60
C THR A 72 -6.13 17.50 -10.50
N LYS A 73 -7.31 17.57 -11.14
CA LYS A 73 -8.15 18.76 -11.06
C LYS A 73 -8.62 19.00 -9.62
N GLY A 74 -8.25 20.16 -9.06
CA GLY A 74 -8.71 20.61 -7.73
C GLY A 74 -7.84 20.17 -6.56
N VAL A 75 -6.63 19.65 -6.81
CA VAL A 75 -5.58 19.49 -5.79
C VAL A 75 -4.50 20.50 -6.09
N GLU A 76 -4.20 21.35 -5.11
CA GLU A 76 -3.17 22.36 -5.19
C GLU A 76 -1.96 21.98 -4.34
N ALA A 77 -0.85 22.70 -4.50
CA ALA A 77 0.40 22.41 -3.77
C ALA A 77 0.26 22.46 -2.23
N HIS A 78 -0.73 23.18 -1.71
CA HIS A 78 -1.02 23.27 -0.27
C HIS A 78 -1.81 22.07 0.26
N ASP A 79 -2.53 21.37 -0.62
CA ASP A 79 -3.20 20.11 -0.28
C ASP A 79 -2.20 18.96 -0.15
N ILE A 80 -1.00 19.12 -0.71
CA ILE A 80 0.09 18.14 -0.62
C ILE A 80 0.91 18.44 0.64
N VAL A 81 0.60 17.71 1.71
CA VAL A 81 1.21 17.86 3.03
C VAL A 81 2.67 17.42 3.00
N HIS A 82 2.96 16.27 2.38
CA HIS A 82 4.31 15.74 2.32
C HIS A 82 4.54 14.88 1.07
N VAL A 83 5.79 14.84 0.60
CA VAL A 83 6.25 13.99 -0.49
C VAL A 83 7.43 13.18 0.01
N VAL A 84 7.40 11.87 -0.20
CA VAL A 84 8.42 10.95 0.28
C VAL A 84 8.91 10.06 -0.86
N ARG A 85 10.23 9.87 -0.93
CA ARG A 85 10.82 8.89 -1.85
C ARG A 85 10.69 7.49 -1.27
N SER A 86 10.26 6.57 -2.12
CA SER A 86 10.15 5.16 -1.80
C SER A 86 10.90 4.31 -2.82
N GLU A 87 11.83 3.47 -2.35
CA GLU A 87 12.51 2.51 -3.22
C GLU A 87 11.56 1.46 -3.81
N ARG A 88 10.41 1.19 -3.16
CA ARG A 88 9.41 0.23 -3.66
C ARG A 88 8.45 0.82 -4.67
N VAL A 89 7.94 2.02 -4.40
CA VAL A 89 6.84 2.60 -5.17
C VAL A 89 7.19 3.85 -5.92
N GLY A 90 8.43 4.36 -5.87
CA GLY A 90 8.73 5.66 -6.48
C GLY A 90 8.44 6.79 -5.48
N TRP A 91 7.17 7.18 -5.38
CA TRP A 91 6.74 8.31 -4.56
C TRP A 91 5.53 7.96 -3.69
N VAL A 92 5.55 8.44 -2.45
CA VAL A 92 4.36 8.53 -1.60
C VAL A 92 4.02 10.00 -1.43
N VAL A 93 2.81 10.37 -1.84
CA VAL A 93 2.28 11.73 -1.79
C VAL A 93 1.18 11.75 -0.73
N ASP A 94 1.49 12.38 0.39
CA ASP A 94 0.57 12.51 1.52
C ASP A 94 -0.26 13.80 1.37
N LEU A 95 -1.56 13.62 1.22
CA LEU A 95 -2.53 14.67 0.95
C LEU A 95 -3.28 15.09 2.23
N SER A 96 -3.81 16.30 2.22
CA SER A 96 -4.75 16.80 3.22
C SER A 96 -5.98 15.87 3.28
N PRO A 97 -6.54 15.59 4.47
CA PRO A 97 -7.77 14.79 4.58
C PRO A 97 -8.98 15.45 3.89
N ASP A 98 -8.91 16.75 3.59
CA ASP A 98 -9.97 17.50 2.91
C ASP A 98 -10.05 17.22 1.40
N VAL A 99 -9.02 16.58 0.82
CA VAL A 99 -9.03 16.16 -0.58
C VAL A 99 -9.98 14.97 -0.76
N ASP A 100 -10.89 15.06 -1.73
CA ASP A 100 -11.75 13.95 -2.15
C ASP A 100 -10.99 12.93 -3.00
N LEU A 101 -10.05 12.23 -2.37
CA LEU A 101 -9.16 11.25 -3.01
C LEU A 101 -9.91 10.20 -3.82
N LYS A 102 -11.09 9.78 -3.35
CA LYS A 102 -11.92 8.77 -4.01
C LYS A 102 -12.36 9.20 -5.40
N ASN A 103 -12.77 10.46 -5.54
CA ASN A 103 -13.35 10.96 -6.78
C ASN A 103 -12.37 11.80 -7.61
N LEU A 104 -11.08 11.85 -7.23
CA LEU A 104 -10.06 12.53 -8.03
C LEU A 104 -10.01 11.97 -9.45
N LEU A 105 -10.15 12.87 -10.42
CA LEU A 105 -9.88 12.60 -11.82
C LEU A 105 -8.39 12.84 -12.06
N VAL A 106 -7.68 11.78 -12.45
CA VAL A 106 -6.23 11.79 -12.60
C VAL A 106 -5.88 11.65 -14.07
N GLU A 107 -5.28 12.70 -14.64
CA GLU A 107 -4.68 12.66 -15.96
C GLU A 107 -3.28 12.01 -15.85
N PRO A 108 -2.99 10.90 -16.54
CA PRO A 108 -1.77 10.15 -16.30
C PRO A 108 -0.50 10.87 -16.76
N LYS A 109 -0.59 11.69 -17.81
CA LYS A 109 0.56 12.26 -18.51
C LYS A 109 1.49 13.09 -17.61
N PRO A 110 1.00 14.01 -16.76
CA PRO A 110 1.90 14.82 -15.91
C PRO A 110 2.68 14.02 -14.86
N ILE A 111 2.20 12.83 -14.47
CA ILE A 111 2.85 11.97 -13.47
C ILE A 111 3.58 10.77 -14.09
N GLU A 112 3.56 10.61 -15.42
CA GLU A 112 4.14 9.46 -16.12
C GLU A 112 5.63 9.30 -15.80
N ASP A 113 6.40 10.38 -15.96
CA ASP A 113 7.85 10.40 -15.67
C ASP A 113 8.20 10.22 -14.18
N LEU A 114 7.22 10.41 -13.29
CA LEU A 114 7.38 10.16 -11.86
C LEU A 114 7.13 8.71 -11.49
N THR A 115 6.60 7.90 -12.41
CA THR A 115 6.15 6.54 -12.15
C THR A 115 7.00 5.49 -12.88
N PRO A 116 8.35 5.51 -12.84
CA PRO A 116 9.12 4.38 -13.38
C PRO A 116 8.78 3.08 -12.65
N PHE A 117 8.22 3.20 -11.42
CA PHE A 117 7.48 2.17 -10.73
C PHE A 117 6.02 2.60 -10.53
N MET A 118 5.72 3.30 -9.43
CA MET A 118 4.36 3.72 -9.09
C MET A 118 4.37 5.16 -8.56
N LEU A 119 3.20 5.65 -8.17
CA LEU A 119 3.01 6.82 -7.33
C LEU A 119 1.81 6.54 -6.44
N VAL A 120 1.99 6.66 -5.13
CA VAL A 120 0.93 6.42 -4.15
C VAL A 120 0.44 7.76 -3.65
N MET A 121 -0.85 8.07 -3.86
CA MET A 121 -1.52 9.17 -3.18
C MET A 121 -2.21 8.60 -1.94
N THR A 122 -1.97 9.20 -0.78
CA THR A 122 -2.50 8.70 0.49
C THR A 122 -2.91 9.83 1.41
N GLN A 123 -3.85 9.58 2.32
CA GLN A 123 -4.24 10.54 3.36
C GLN A 123 -4.83 9.81 4.58
N PRO A 124 -4.83 10.42 5.77
CA PRO A 124 -5.59 9.92 6.91
C PRO A 124 -7.09 9.74 6.58
N SER A 125 -7.69 8.70 7.13
CA SER A 125 -9.14 8.45 6.99
C SER A 125 -9.90 8.94 8.21
N SER A 126 -11.06 9.56 7.99
CA SER A 126 -12.00 9.93 9.06
C SER A 126 -12.59 8.71 9.77
N GLN A 127 -12.50 7.52 9.17
CA GLN A 127 -12.94 6.24 9.76
C GLN A 127 -11.81 5.52 10.53
N GLY A 128 -10.65 6.17 10.70
CA GLY A 128 -9.44 5.55 11.23
C GLY A 128 -8.59 4.90 10.14
N GLY A 129 -7.28 4.84 10.38
CA GLY A 129 -6.30 4.39 9.40
C GLY A 129 -6.11 5.37 8.25
N VAL A 130 -5.93 4.86 7.03
CA VAL A 130 -5.60 5.69 5.85
C VAL A 130 -6.37 5.28 4.61
N ASN A 131 -6.54 6.24 3.72
CA ASN A 131 -7.05 6.06 2.37
C ASN A 131 -5.89 6.17 1.39
N SER A 132 -5.89 5.36 0.33
CA SER A 132 -4.83 5.37 -0.69
C SER A 132 -5.36 5.14 -2.10
N ARG A 133 -4.60 5.60 -3.10
CA ARG A 133 -4.71 5.23 -4.52
C ARG A 133 -3.30 5.07 -5.10
N VAL A 134 -3.14 4.16 -6.06
CA VAL A 134 -1.83 3.81 -6.61
C VAL A 134 -1.85 3.90 -8.12
N PHE A 135 -1.05 4.80 -8.66
CA PHE A 135 -0.94 5.09 -10.09
C PHE A 135 0.36 4.53 -10.66
N CYS A 136 0.32 3.97 -11.86
CA CYS A 136 1.50 3.41 -12.52
C CYS A 136 1.43 3.50 -14.06
N PRO A 137 1.13 4.69 -14.63
CA PRO A 137 0.90 4.84 -16.07
C PRO A 137 2.03 4.31 -16.94
N SER A 138 3.29 4.44 -16.52
CA SER A 138 4.46 3.90 -17.27
C SER A 138 4.53 2.37 -17.29
N MET A 139 3.73 1.68 -16.47
CA MET A 139 3.59 0.22 -16.45
C MET A 139 2.42 -0.29 -17.32
N GLY A 140 1.81 0.58 -18.13
CA GLY A 140 0.73 0.23 -19.07
C GLY A 140 -0.66 0.16 -18.42
N THR A 141 -0.80 0.51 -17.15
CA THR A 141 -2.10 0.72 -16.50
C THR A 141 -2.10 2.05 -15.74
N ILE A 142 -3.17 2.82 -15.83
CA ILE A 142 -3.23 4.13 -15.16
C ILE A 142 -3.21 3.95 -13.64
N GLU A 143 -4.00 3.01 -13.14
CA GLU A 143 -4.23 2.81 -11.70
C GLU A 143 -4.30 1.31 -11.35
N ASP A 144 -3.56 0.91 -10.31
CA ASP A 144 -3.72 -0.40 -9.68
C ASP A 144 -4.97 -0.41 -8.79
N GLN A 145 -5.78 -1.44 -8.94
CA GLN A 145 -7.03 -1.57 -8.23
C GLN A 145 -6.85 -1.90 -6.75
N VAL A 146 -5.85 -2.70 -6.37
CA VAL A 146 -5.50 -2.97 -4.97
C VAL A 146 -4.02 -3.37 -4.91
N CYS A 147 -3.16 -2.43 -4.51
CA CYS A 147 -1.72 -2.66 -4.49
C CYS A 147 -1.24 -3.04 -3.09
N GLY A 148 -0.95 -4.32 -2.83
CA GLY A 148 -0.40 -4.73 -1.53
C GLY A 148 0.98 -4.09 -1.27
N SER A 149 1.91 -4.23 -2.21
CA SER A 149 3.29 -3.77 -2.05
C SER A 149 3.44 -2.26 -1.80
N GLY A 150 2.51 -1.43 -2.28
CA GLY A 150 2.55 0.00 -1.99
C GLY A 150 2.28 0.34 -0.52
N HIS A 151 1.49 -0.48 0.16
CA HIS A 151 1.21 -0.29 1.58
C HIS A 151 2.37 -0.69 2.49
N CYS A 152 3.37 -1.41 1.95
CA CYS A 152 4.65 -1.60 2.63
C CYS A 152 5.48 -0.31 2.73
N SER A 153 5.12 0.74 1.99
CA SER A 153 5.71 2.08 2.08
C SER A 153 4.82 3.04 2.87
N VAL A 154 3.50 3.00 2.64
CA VAL A 154 2.53 3.88 3.33
C VAL A 154 2.51 3.65 4.84
N VAL A 155 2.48 2.39 5.28
CA VAL A 155 2.30 2.09 6.71
C VAL A 155 3.52 2.46 7.54
N PRO A 156 4.77 2.09 7.15
CA PRO A 156 5.96 2.60 7.82
C PRO A 156 6.06 4.11 7.80
N TYR A 157 5.70 4.77 6.67
CA TYR A 157 5.69 6.23 6.59
C TYR A 157 4.84 6.86 7.71
N PHE A 158 3.56 6.48 7.80
CA PHE A 158 2.67 7.05 8.81
C PHE A 158 3.02 6.65 10.24
N LEU A 159 3.47 5.42 10.48
CA LEU A 159 3.79 4.97 11.84
C LEU A 159 5.15 5.43 12.35
N GLY A 160 6.13 5.56 11.45
CA GLY A 160 7.53 5.85 11.77
C GLY A 160 7.88 7.33 11.64
N THR A 161 7.12 8.14 10.89
CA THR A 161 7.33 9.58 10.79
C THR A 161 6.47 10.32 11.82
N PRO A 162 7.04 11.03 12.82
CA PRO A 162 6.24 11.64 13.90
C PRO A 162 5.17 12.62 13.43
N SER A 163 5.46 13.46 12.42
CA SER A 163 4.51 14.42 11.86
C SER A 163 3.36 13.73 11.11
N ALA A 164 3.65 12.66 10.36
CA ALA A 164 2.62 11.87 9.69
C ALA A 164 1.78 11.08 10.70
N ARG A 165 2.42 10.48 11.71
CA ARG A 165 1.75 9.73 12.79
C ARG A 165 0.75 10.58 13.56
N ALA A 166 1.12 11.83 13.85
CA ALA A 166 0.27 12.77 14.57
C ALA A 166 -1.05 13.11 13.83
N ARG A 167 -1.13 12.82 12.53
CA ARG A 167 -2.34 13.02 11.71
C ARG A 167 -3.28 11.81 11.72
N LEU A 168 -2.84 10.67 12.24
CA LEU A 168 -3.70 9.50 12.40
C LEU A 168 -4.57 9.64 13.66
N SER A 169 -5.80 9.16 13.60
CA SER A 169 -6.61 8.93 14.80
C SER A 169 -5.93 7.83 15.65
N PRO A 170 -5.65 8.08 16.94
CA PRO A 170 -5.07 7.08 17.83
C PRO A 170 -5.90 5.80 17.92
N GLU A 171 -7.23 5.94 17.88
CA GLU A 171 -8.19 4.82 17.92
C GLU A 171 -8.11 3.96 16.65
N GLY A 172 -7.64 4.54 15.53
CA GLY A 172 -7.42 3.84 14.27
C GLY A 172 -6.12 3.02 14.22
N ILE A 173 -5.22 3.19 15.20
CA ILE A 173 -3.97 2.44 15.31
C ILE A 173 -4.18 1.27 16.27
N THR A 174 -3.97 0.05 15.80
CA THR A 174 -3.96 -1.14 16.65
C THR A 174 -2.53 -1.52 16.97
N GLN A 175 -2.20 -1.57 18.26
CA GLN A 175 -0.97 -2.20 18.73
C GLN A 175 -1.20 -3.71 18.84
N THR A 176 -0.41 -4.49 18.10
CA THR A 176 -0.55 -5.96 18.08
C THR A 176 0.45 -6.63 19.02
N LYS A 177 1.69 -6.10 19.09
CA LYS A 177 2.74 -6.48 20.05
C LYS A 177 3.49 -5.23 20.53
N ALA A 178 4.44 -5.39 21.45
CA ALA A 178 5.16 -4.28 22.08
C ALA A 178 5.72 -3.23 21.10
N ASN A 179 6.17 -3.64 19.90
CA ASN A 179 6.69 -2.73 18.85
C ASN A 179 5.96 -2.91 17.50
N ASP A 180 4.90 -3.70 17.46
CA ASP A 180 4.18 -3.99 16.23
C ASP A 180 2.89 -3.16 16.25
N SER A 181 2.69 -2.35 15.21
CA SER A 181 1.52 -1.49 15.11
C SER A 181 1.00 -1.51 13.68
N GLY A 182 -0.31 -1.37 13.53
CA GLY A 182 -0.95 -1.36 12.25
C GLY A 182 -2.22 -0.55 12.23
N PHE A 183 -2.75 -0.37 11.04
CA PHE A 183 -4.06 0.26 10.83
C PHE A 183 -4.71 -0.28 9.57
N GLN A 184 -6.01 -0.01 9.44
CA GLN A 184 -6.73 -0.31 8.21
C GLN A 184 -6.30 0.64 7.09
N VAL A 185 -6.03 0.08 5.92
CA VAL A 185 -5.88 0.82 4.68
C VAL A 185 -7.09 0.57 3.79
N THR A 186 -7.70 1.65 3.33
CA THR A 186 -8.76 1.61 2.33
C THR A 186 -8.22 2.11 0.99
N HIS A 187 -8.04 1.20 0.05
CA HIS A 187 -7.62 1.52 -1.31
C HIS A 187 -8.84 2.01 -2.10
N LEU A 188 -8.85 3.28 -2.50
CA LEU A 188 -9.98 4.00 -3.08
C LEU A 188 -9.97 4.00 -4.63
N SER A 189 -9.53 2.90 -5.23
CA SER A 189 -9.66 2.70 -6.69
C SER A 189 -11.12 2.46 -7.08
N LYS A 190 -11.39 2.37 -8.39
CA LYS A 190 -12.72 2.05 -8.91
C LYS A 190 -13.32 0.74 -8.34
N ARG A 191 -12.51 -0.32 -8.20
CA ARG A 191 -12.97 -1.56 -7.55
C ARG A 191 -12.95 -1.45 -6.03
N GLY A 192 -11.99 -0.71 -5.50
CA GLY A 192 -11.74 -0.58 -4.08
C GLY A 192 -11.15 -1.84 -3.45
N GLY A 193 -10.60 -1.68 -2.25
CA GLY A 193 -10.13 -2.77 -1.43
C GLY A 193 -9.87 -2.30 0.00
N LYS A 194 -9.98 -3.21 0.96
CA LYS A 194 -9.61 -2.96 2.35
C LYS A 194 -8.61 -4.02 2.78
N MET A 195 -7.61 -3.60 3.52
CA MET A 195 -6.67 -4.50 4.16
C MET A 195 -6.24 -3.90 5.49
N PHE A 196 -5.93 -4.75 6.46
CA PHE A 196 -5.21 -4.34 7.65
C PHE A 196 -3.72 -4.56 7.40
N VAL A 197 -2.88 -3.59 7.75
CA VAL A 197 -1.43 -3.73 7.58
C VAL A 197 -0.76 -3.48 8.92
N THR A 198 -0.05 -4.49 9.40
CA THR A 198 0.79 -4.43 10.60
C THR A 198 2.23 -4.23 10.18
N TRP A 199 2.90 -3.25 10.74
CA TRP A 199 4.35 -3.09 10.63
C TRP A 199 5.03 -3.72 11.84
N GLU A 200 5.84 -4.75 11.58
CA GLU A 200 6.73 -5.36 12.57
C GLU A 200 8.09 -4.67 12.46
N GLU A 201 8.23 -3.51 13.10
CA GLU A 201 9.34 -2.57 12.89
C GLU A 201 10.72 -3.23 13.02
N LYS A 202 10.94 -3.97 14.11
CA LYS A 202 12.23 -4.65 14.39
C LYS A 202 12.60 -5.70 13.35
N LYS A 203 11.61 -6.32 12.72
CA LYS A 203 11.82 -7.33 11.69
C LYS A 203 11.95 -6.70 10.30
N GLY A 204 11.53 -5.44 10.14
CA GLY A 204 11.55 -4.74 8.86
C GLY A 204 10.52 -5.32 7.89
N THR A 205 9.37 -5.79 8.37
CA THR A 205 8.33 -6.42 7.56
C THR A 205 6.96 -5.82 7.80
N CYS A 206 6.12 -5.84 6.78
CA CYS A 206 4.69 -5.59 6.88
C CYS A 206 3.92 -6.90 6.68
N VAL A 207 2.95 -7.15 7.56
CA VAL A 207 1.97 -8.23 7.38
C VAL A 207 0.68 -7.60 6.87
N LEU A 208 0.28 -7.97 5.66
CA LEU A 208 -0.93 -7.49 5.00
C LEU A 208 -1.99 -8.57 5.11
N SER A 209 -3.10 -8.26 5.77
CA SER A 209 -4.21 -9.18 5.95
C SER A 209 -5.52 -8.60 5.42
N GLY A 210 -6.37 -9.46 4.90
CA GLY A 210 -7.66 -9.06 4.35
C GLY A 210 -8.42 -10.22 3.74
N ASP A 211 -9.70 -9.97 3.49
CA ASP A 211 -10.58 -10.97 2.92
C ASP A 211 -10.22 -11.27 1.46
N THR A 212 -10.50 -12.50 1.05
CA THR A 212 -10.37 -12.95 -0.34
C THR A 212 -11.59 -13.79 -0.68
N VAL A 213 -12.10 -13.61 -1.89
CA VAL A 213 -13.31 -14.29 -2.37
C VAL A 213 -13.00 -14.97 -3.70
N LEU A 214 -13.45 -16.22 -3.85
CA LEU A 214 -13.42 -16.93 -5.13
C LEU A 214 -14.48 -16.35 -6.07
N VAL A 215 -14.05 -15.74 -7.17
CA VAL A 215 -14.96 -15.17 -8.18
C VAL A 215 -15.44 -16.23 -9.17
N SER A 216 -14.55 -17.09 -9.63
CA SER A 216 -14.85 -18.17 -10.59
C SER A 216 -13.76 -19.23 -10.56
N GLY A 217 -14.11 -20.47 -10.93
CA GLY A 217 -13.17 -21.57 -11.13
C GLY A 217 -13.54 -22.38 -12.38
N GLY A 218 -12.55 -22.99 -13.03
CA GLY A 218 -12.75 -23.76 -14.26
C GLY A 218 -11.47 -24.46 -14.72
N ASN A 219 -11.59 -25.21 -15.82
CA ASN A 219 -10.47 -25.93 -16.43
C ASN A 219 -9.96 -25.19 -17.67
N VAL A 220 -8.63 -25.10 -17.80
CA VAL A 220 -7.97 -24.63 -19.03
C VAL A 220 -7.51 -25.85 -19.80
N PHE A 221 -8.10 -26.09 -20.97
CA PHE A 221 -7.69 -27.19 -21.85
C PHE A 221 -6.55 -26.71 -22.74
N LEU A 222 -5.37 -27.30 -22.54
CA LEU A 222 -4.19 -27.05 -23.35
C LEU A 222 -4.10 -28.07 -24.49
N PRO A 223 -3.57 -27.69 -25.68
CA PRO A 223 -3.38 -28.60 -26.80
C PRO A 223 -2.37 -29.72 -26.53
#